data_AF-A0A8X7WK41-F1
#
_entry.id   AF-A0A8X7WK41-F1
#
_cell.length_a   1.000
_cell.length_b   1.000
_cell.length_c   1.000
_cell.angle_alpha   90.00
_cell.angle_beta   90.00
_cell.angle_gamma   90.00
#
_symmetry.space_group_name_H-M   'P 1'
#
loop_
_entity.id
_entity.type
_entity.pdbx_description
1 polymer ?
#
loop_
_entity_poly.entity_id
_entity_poly.type
_entity_poly.pdbx_seq_one_letter_code
_entity_poly.pdbx_strand_id
1 'polypeptide(L)'
;MDLDSDCGFGFAFNNVHFSDRLLRIEITNGGEITNVDPLQDRKRRRKDVNARAVGGENEKECNPPASRVTELHISSPILAAKSPFFYKLFCNGMFESEQNHVTLRIEASEEAPVMELLNFMYTNSLSSVTEVPALLRVLIAADKFEVASCMKYCTRLLLNRPMTLPYALFILRLPWTLLLAEFVKPLTIAARHFLVMHYQDINKFPPEELMALPLLGIMMLLTSNDLMITSEDIVYDVVLKWAKTNYSVLEERQGILRRLARYIRFPYMTCPRLKKILTSDDFEPSVAYKLVLEALFFKAETSLHHRAAITAASHGQRFIERAYTDRPIKTVEFEVPHRQCIVYLDLTRKECNALYPSNRIYSQKFHLGGQEFLLSACCNKEQPNRFHQFGLFLKAQVKGSVSLTVDYQFSARWKPTQEFVIRSRGRYKFTGDESVGFRDLFGTSWASFIGEDSPYFINEVLHLRAELSIRL
;
A
#
# COMPACT_ATOMS: atom_id res chain seq x y z
N MET A 1 -17.91 29.68 26.12
CA MET A 1 -17.64 31.11 25.93
C MET A 1 -16.77 31.22 24.70
N ASP A 2 -17.40 31.41 23.55
CA ASP A 2 -16.73 31.66 22.29
C ASP A 2 -16.19 33.09 22.31
N LEU A 3 -14.87 33.23 22.45
CA LEU A 3 -14.13 34.48 22.24
C LEU A 3 -13.44 34.38 20.88
N ASP A 4 -14.24 34.30 19.81
CA ASP A 4 -13.79 34.45 18.42
C ASP A 4 -14.05 35.91 17.97
N SER A 5 -13.56 36.87 18.76
CA SER A 5 -13.47 38.27 18.31
C SER A 5 -12.19 38.42 17.48
N ASP A 6 -12.36 38.30 16.17
CA ASP A 6 -11.32 38.33 15.15
C ASP A 6 -10.75 39.75 14.95
N CYS A 7 -10.05 40.26 15.97
CA CYS A 7 -9.20 41.45 15.85
C CYS A 7 -7.75 40.98 15.70
N GLY A 8 -7.31 40.75 14.47
CA GLY A 8 -5.91 40.43 14.20
C GLY A 8 -5.01 41.58 14.64
N PHE A 9 -3.92 41.27 15.34
CA PHE A 9 -2.87 42.22 15.71
C PHE A 9 -1.93 42.55 14.54
N GLY A 10 -2.40 42.48 13.29
CA GLY A 10 -1.55 42.68 12.11
C GLY A 10 -0.77 43.99 12.10
N PHE A 11 -1.33 45.06 12.69
CA PHE A 11 -0.66 46.36 12.86
C PHE A 11 0.61 46.32 13.73
N ALA A 12 0.73 45.31 14.60
CA ALA A 12 1.84 45.13 15.53
C ALA A 12 2.95 44.21 14.97
N PHE A 13 2.74 43.58 13.81
CA PHE A 13 3.74 42.69 13.23
C PHE A 13 4.98 43.46 12.77
N ASN A 14 6.17 43.06 13.26
CA ASN A 14 7.45 43.70 12.98
C ASN A 14 7.45 45.23 13.20
N ASN A 15 6.76 45.71 14.24
CA ASN A 15 6.63 47.12 14.55
C ASN A 15 7.30 47.46 15.88
N VAL A 16 8.28 48.37 15.85
CA VAL A 16 9.06 48.81 17.01
C VAL A 16 8.16 49.31 18.15
N HIS A 17 7.06 49.99 17.83
CA HIS A 17 6.18 50.60 18.83
C HIS A 17 5.30 49.59 19.58
N PHE A 18 5.11 48.39 19.03
CA PHE A 18 4.23 47.37 19.58
C PHE A 18 4.99 46.09 19.96
N SER A 19 6.31 46.20 20.13
CA SER A 19 7.21 45.08 20.42
C SER A 19 7.94 45.31 21.72
N ASP A 20 8.00 44.27 22.55
CA ASP A 20 8.77 44.24 23.80
C ASP A 20 10.12 43.52 23.62
N ARG A 21 10.32 42.81 22.50
CA ARG A 21 11.55 42.03 22.25
C ARG A 21 11.98 42.09 20.78
N LEU A 22 13.26 41.81 20.56
CA LEU A 22 13.85 41.56 19.24
C LEU A 22 14.10 40.05 19.08
N LEU A 23 13.43 39.41 18.12
CA LEU A 23 13.65 38.02 17.74
C LEU A 23 14.73 37.96 16.68
N ARG A 24 15.87 37.37 17.02
CA ARG A 24 16.99 37.12 16.12
C ARG A 24 16.90 35.71 15.54
N ILE A 25 16.59 35.61 14.25
CA ILE A 25 16.48 34.34 13.55
C ILE A 25 17.83 34.02 12.90
N GLU A 26 18.55 33.06 13.47
CA GLU A 26 19.81 32.54 12.94
C GLU A 26 19.53 31.42 11.93
N ILE A 27 19.87 31.67 10.67
CA ILE A 27 19.67 30.73 9.57
C ILE A 27 20.96 29.96 9.33
N THR A 28 20.88 28.65 9.56
CA THR A 28 21.98 27.73 9.31
C THR A 28 21.82 27.07 7.95
N ASN A 29 22.94 26.95 7.21
CA ASN A 29 23.00 26.16 5.99
C ASN A 29 23.21 24.68 6.37
N GLY A 30 22.16 24.03 6.87
CA GLY A 30 22.11 22.57 6.99
C GLY A 30 21.95 21.97 5.59
N GLY A 31 22.81 21.00 5.24
CA GLY A 31 22.72 20.27 3.97
C GLY A 31 21.33 19.65 3.79
N GLU A 32 20.84 19.63 2.55
CA GLU A 32 19.51 19.12 2.18
C GLU A 32 19.14 17.87 2.98
N ILE A 33 18.00 17.94 3.67
CA ILE A 33 17.37 16.77 4.29
C ILE A 33 17.03 15.80 3.16
N THR A 34 17.93 14.85 2.92
CA THR A 34 17.54 13.58 2.30
C THR A 34 16.50 12.98 3.25
N ASN A 35 15.29 12.76 2.73
CA ASN A 35 14.18 12.16 3.49
C ASN A 35 14.59 10.77 3.97
N VAL A 36 15.15 10.70 5.17
CA VAL A 36 15.52 9.45 5.82
C VAL A 36 14.50 9.16 6.92
N ASP A 37 13.91 7.98 6.85
CA ASP A 37 12.95 7.39 7.79
C ASP A 37 13.40 7.61 9.26
N PRO A 38 12.54 8.12 10.18
CA PRO A 38 12.86 8.39 11.59
C PRO A 38 13.40 7.18 12.39
N LEU A 39 13.38 5.98 11.80
CA LEU A 39 13.95 4.76 12.38
C LEU A 39 15.47 4.66 12.27
N GLN A 40 16.13 5.39 11.34
CA GLN A 40 17.61 5.40 11.27
C GLN A 40 18.24 6.25 12.40
N ASP A 41 17.49 7.19 12.97
CA ASP A 41 17.99 8.10 14.01
C ASP A 41 18.25 7.39 15.37
N ARG A 42 17.56 6.26 15.61
CA ARG A 42 17.80 5.42 16.80
C ARG A 42 19.13 4.65 16.77
N LYS A 43 19.72 4.40 15.59
CA LYS A 43 21.04 3.73 15.48
C LYS A 43 22.22 4.70 15.50
N ARG A 44 22.04 5.96 15.08
CA ARG A 44 23.10 6.99 15.19
C ARG A 44 23.39 7.36 16.64
N ARG A 45 22.35 7.54 17.47
CA ARG A 45 22.52 7.81 18.92
C ARG A 45 23.24 6.71 19.73
N ARG A 46 23.39 5.48 19.20
CA ARG A 46 24.18 4.41 19.86
C ARG A 46 25.62 4.29 19.35
N LYS A 47 25.95 4.85 18.18
CA LYS A 47 27.34 4.88 17.69
C LYS A 47 28.13 6.09 18.20
N ASP A 48 27.46 7.19 18.54
CA ASP A 48 28.13 8.40 19.04
C ASP A 48 28.62 8.30 20.50
N VAL A 49 28.18 7.28 21.25
CA VAL A 49 28.66 7.04 22.62
C VAL A 49 29.99 6.26 22.65
N ASN A 50 30.35 5.55 21.56
CA ASN A 50 31.54 4.68 21.54
C ASN A 50 32.73 5.20 20.73
N ALA A 51 32.68 6.44 20.22
CA ALA A 51 33.75 7.04 19.42
C ALA A 51 34.52 8.18 20.13
N ARG A 52 34.39 8.31 21.46
CA ARG A 52 35.21 9.24 22.27
C ARG A 52 36.32 8.51 23.01
N ALA A 53 37.22 7.88 22.26
CA ALA A 53 38.54 7.52 22.75
C ALA A 53 39.44 7.27 21.54
N VAL A 54 40.23 8.28 21.18
CA VAL A 54 41.58 8.25 20.58
C VAL A 54 41.77 9.60 19.90
N GLY A 55 42.68 10.40 20.46
CA GLY A 55 43.08 11.70 19.93
C GLY A 55 43.95 11.60 18.68
N GLY A 56 44.03 12.71 17.97
CA GLY A 56 44.91 12.90 16.83
C GLY A 56 44.63 14.24 16.15
N GLU A 57 45.52 15.20 16.39
CA GLU A 57 45.51 16.58 15.92
C GLU A 57 45.38 16.71 14.40
N ASN A 58 44.55 17.65 13.94
CA ASN A 58 44.70 18.39 12.67
C ASN A 58 43.66 19.51 12.65
N GLU A 59 44.05 20.67 13.18
CA GLU A 59 43.31 21.93 13.01
C GLU A 59 43.49 22.39 11.55
N LYS A 60 42.48 22.09 10.72
CA LYS A 60 42.16 22.91 9.56
C LYS A 60 41.01 23.83 9.97
N GLU A 61 41.33 25.08 10.26
CA GLU A 61 40.39 26.19 10.28
C GLU A 61 39.65 26.24 8.93
N CYS A 62 38.48 25.62 8.89
CA CYS A 62 37.51 25.83 7.84
C CYS A 62 36.49 26.81 8.42
N ASN A 63 36.64 28.10 8.08
CA ASN A 63 35.64 29.12 8.43
C ASN A 63 34.24 28.58 8.04
N PRO A 64 33.32 28.39 9.00
CA PRO A 64 31.98 27.94 8.66
C PRO A 64 31.32 29.02 7.78
N PRO A 65 30.59 28.63 6.72
CA PRO A 65 29.91 29.60 5.86
C PRO A 65 28.99 30.48 6.70
N ALA A 66 29.06 31.79 6.47
CA ALA A 66 28.41 32.81 7.28
C ALA A 66 26.91 32.52 7.48
N SER A 67 26.47 32.38 8.72
CA SER A 67 25.06 32.28 9.09
C SER A 67 24.35 33.58 8.76
N ARG A 68 23.25 33.52 7.98
CA ARG A 68 22.40 34.68 7.74
C ARG A 68 21.55 34.93 8.98
N VAL A 69 21.40 36.19 9.36
CA VAL A 69 20.61 36.58 10.53
C VAL A 69 19.52 37.54 10.09
N THR A 70 18.29 37.25 10.49
CA THR A 70 17.12 38.10 10.26
C THR A 70 16.58 38.55 11.61
N GLU A 71 16.31 39.84 11.79
CA GLU A 71 15.78 40.39 13.04
C GLU A 71 14.33 40.84 12.86
N LEU A 72 13.50 40.56 13.87
CA LEU A 72 12.07 40.89 13.89
C LEU A 72 11.69 41.50 15.22
N HIS A 73 10.98 42.62 15.16
CA HIS A 73 10.32 43.19 16.33
C HIS A 73 9.07 42.35 16.67
N ILE A 74 9.05 41.76 17.87
CA ILE A 74 7.99 40.87 18.30
C ILE A 74 7.38 41.28 19.65
N SER A 75 6.14 40.84 19.85
CA SER A 75 5.34 41.00 21.05
C SER A 75 5.24 39.63 21.73
N SER A 76 6.00 39.45 22.82
CA SER A 76 6.06 38.19 23.55
C SER A 76 4.69 37.73 24.07
N PRO A 77 3.77 38.60 24.56
CA PRO A 77 2.45 38.16 25.00
C PRO A 77 1.59 37.62 23.86
N ILE A 78 1.66 38.22 22.66
CA ILE A 78 0.89 37.78 21.49
C ILE A 78 1.37 36.38 21.06
N LEU A 79 2.68 36.20 20.93
CA LEU A 79 3.25 34.92 20.52
C LEU A 79 3.03 33.82 21.57
N ALA A 80 3.23 34.12 22.85
CA ALA A 80 3.03 33.20 23.96
C ALA A 80 1.57 32.75 24.11
N ALA A 81 0.60 33.63 23.87
CA ALA A 81 -0.81 33.28 23.91
C ALA A 81 -1.24 32.30 22.81
N LYS A 82 -0.50 32.26 21.69
CA LYS A 82 -0.85 31.47 20.49
C LYS A 82 0.00 30.20 20.34
N SER A 83 1.08 30.06 21.12
CA SER A 83 2.03 28.95 21.02
C SER A 83 2.61 28.58 22.38
N PRO A 84 2.43 27.34 22.85
CA PRO A 84 3.08 26.87 24.05
C PRO A 84 4.62 26.81 23.93
N PHE A 85 5.16 26.65 22.72
CA PHE A 85 6.60 26.77 22.46
C PHE A 85 7.10 28.17 22.82
N PHE A 86 6.46 29.22 22.28
CA PHE A 86 6.85 30.60 22.56
C PHE A 86 6.56 31.00 24.01
N TYR A 87 5.49 30.48 24.61
CA TYR A 87 5.24 30.65 26.05
C TYR A 87 6.42 30.12 26.88
N LYS A 88 6.90 28.89 26.61
CA LYS A 88 8.08 28.34 27.28
C LYS A 88 9.33 29.15 26.98
N LEU A 89 9.50 29.62 25.75
CA LEU A 89 10.66 30.42 25.35
C LEU A 89 10.75 31.74 26.13
N PHE A 90 9.62 32.39 26.38
CA PHE A 90 9.57 33.71 27.01
C PHE A 90 9.26 33.69 28.51
N CYS A 91 8.72 32.60 29.07
CA CYS A 91 8.18 32.56 30.44
C CYS A 91 8.75 31.41 31.30
N ASN A 92 9.89 30.80 30.94
CA ASN A 92 10.46 29.68 31.70
C ASN A 92 11.32 30.08 32.92
N GLY A 93 11.53 31.38 33.19
CA GLY A 93 12.36 31.84 34.32
C GLY A 93 13.85 31.53 34.18
N MET A 94 14.30 31.17 32.97
CA MET A 94 15.71 30.97 32.62
C MET A 94 16.31 32.29 32.11
N PHE A 95 17.64 32.40 32.03
CA PHE A 95 18.33 33.62 31.60
C PHE A 95 17.86 34.13 30.23
N GLU A 96 17.49 33.21 29.31
CA GLU A 96 16.94 33.54 28.00
C GLU A 96 15.58 34.27 28.07
N SER A 97 14.80 34.07 29.14
CA SER A 97 13.50 34.74 29.33
C SER A 97 13.62 36.19 29.80
N GLU A 98 14.76 36.56 30.39
CA GLU A 98 15.06 37.93 30.84
C GLU A 98 15.74 38.78 29.75
N GLN A 99 16.13 38.16 28.62
CA GLN A 99 16.79 38.85 27.53
C GLN A 99 15.81 39.55 26.58
N ASN A 100 16.12 40.81 26.24
CA ASN A 100 15.41 41.55 25.18
C ASN A 100 15.69 41.00 23.77
N HIS A 101 16.76 40.21 23.62
CA HIS A 101 17.17 39.59 22.37
C HIS A 101 17.03 38.08 22.48
N VAL A 102 16.05 37.50 21.78
CA VAL A 102 15.81 36.05 21.79
C VAL A 102 16.29 35.48 20.47
N THR A 103 17.10 34.42 20.52
CA THR A 103 17.65 33.81 19.30
C THR A 103 16.93 32.52 18.95
N LEU A 104 16.46 32.42 17.71
CA LEU A 104 15.79 31.25 17.13
C LEU A 104 16.64 30.70 16.00
N ARG A 105 17.09 29.45 16.12
CA ARG A 105 17.90 28.79 15.08
C ARG A 105 17.01 27.96 14.17
N ILE A 106 17.08 28.23 12.87
CA ILE A 106 16.34 27.51 11.84
C ILE A 106 17.23 27.15 10.66
N GLU A 107 16.75 26.21 9.84
CA GLU A 107 17.39 25.92 8.56
C GLU A 107 16.94 26.92 7.49
N ALA A 108 17.76 27.14 6.45
CA ALA A 108 17.41 28.01 5.33
C ALA A 108 16.11 27.59 4.62
N SER A 109 15.79 26.29 4.62
CA SER A 109 14.54 25.75 4.07
C SER A 109 13.30 26.15 4.86
N GLU A 110 13.46 26.51 6.14
CA GLU A 110 12.39 26.82 7.09
C GLU A 110 12.11 28.32 7.20
N GLU A 111 12.95 29.19 6.64
CA GLU A 111 12.81 30.64 6.81
C GLU A 111 11.47 31.15 6.29
N ALA A 112 11.14 30.93 5.03
CA ALA A 112 9.86 31.36 4.46
C ALA A 112 8.63 30.84 5.26
N PRO A 113 8.50 29.54 5.58
CA PRO A 113 7.34 29.06 6.34
C PRO A 113 7.31 29.57 7.79
N VAL A 114 8.45 29.83 8.43
CA VAL A 114 8.51 30.42 9.78
C VAL A 114 8.11 31.89 9.76
N MET A 115 8.57 32.66 8.78
CA MET A 115 8.17 34.07 8.62
C MET A 115 6.66 34.17 8.41
N GLU A 116 6.09 33.30 7.60
CA GLU A 116 4.65 33.28 7.37
C GLU A 116 3.89 32.83 8.62
N LEU A 117 4.40 31.84 9.37
CA LEU A 117 3.80 31.42 10.63
C LEU A 117 3.77 32.57 11.65
N LEU A 118 4.86 33.34 11.77
CA LEU A 118 4.93 34.51 12.64
C LEU A 118 3.92 35.57 12.19
N ASN A 119 3.84 35.86 10.90
CA ASN A 119 2.82 36.76 10.35
C ASN A 119 1.40 36.28 10.67
N PHE A 120 1.13 34.98 10.54
CA PHE A 120 -0.16 34.38 10.89
C PHE A 120 -0.50 34.53 12.37
N MET A 121 0.46 34.41 13.29
CA MET A 121 0.21 34.57 14.73
C MET A 121 -0.31 35.97 15.10
N TYR A 122 0.00 36.97 14.27
CA TYR A 122 -0.52 38.34 14.40
C TYR A 122 -1.81 38.55 13.61
N THR A 123 -1.87 38.08 12.36
CA THR A 123 -2.94 38.43 11.42
C THR A 123 -4.09 37.43 11.36
N ASN A 124 -3.91 36.21 11.89
CA ASN A 124 -4.76 35.04 11.67
C ASN A 124 -5.00 34.68 10.19
N SER A 125 -4.14 35.13 9.26
CA SER A 125 -4.29 34.91 7.81
C SER A 125 -2.99 34.46 7.13
N LEU A 126 -3.11 33.67 6.05
CA LEU A 126 -1.99 33.22 5.19
C LEU A 126 -2.18 33.70 3.74
N SER A 127 -2.62 34.95 3.54
CA SER A 127 -3.04 35.47 2.22
C SER A 127 -1.93 35.48 1.16
N SER A 128 -0.67 35.52 1.57
CA SER A 128 0.53 35.47 0.73
C SER A 128 0.84 34.07 0.18
N VAL A 129 0.31 33.00 0.80
CA VAL A 129 0.66 31.62 0.47
C VAL A 129 -0.50 30.93 -0.23
N THR A 130 -0.43 30.88 -1.55
CA THR A 130 -1.46 30.26 -2.40
C THR A 130 -1.11 28.84 -2.82
N GLU A 131 0.18 28.52 -2.89
CA GLU A 131 0.70 27.24 -3.36
C GLU A 131 0.63 26.13 -2.31
N VAL A 132 0.25 24.92 -2.75
CA VAL A 132 0.10 23.75 -1.88
C VAL A 132 1.41 23.33 -1.18
N PRO A 133 2.57 23.23 -1.87
CA PRO A 133 3.83 22.87 -1.21
C PRO A 133 4.24 23.87 -0.13
N ALA A 134 3.99 25.16 -0.36
CA ALA A 134 4.28 26.21 0.62
C ALA A 134 3.36 26.12 1.84
N LEU A 135 2.06 25.90 1.65
CA LEU A 135 1.11 25.67 2.75
C LEU A 135 1.48 24.44 3.59
N LEU A 136 1.96 23.36 2.96
CA LEU A 136 2.40 22.17 3.67
C LEU A 136 3.68 22.42 4.49
N ARG A 137 4.61 23.24 3.98
CA ARG A 137 5.79 23.67 4.75
C ARG A 137 5.41 24.55 5.94
N VAL A 138 4.44 25.44 5.79
CA VAL A 138 3.87 26.22 6.91
C VAL A 138 3.21 25.30 7.93
N LEU A 139 2.50 24.25 7.49
CA LEU A 139 1.92 23.25 8.40
C LEU A 139 3.00 22.51 9.22
N ILE A 140 4.13 22.14 8.60
CA ILE A 140 5.27 21.53 9.32
C ILE A 140 5.85 22.51 10.35
N ALA A 141 6.04 23.78 9.98
CA ALA A 141 6.51 24.81 10.91
C ALA A 141 5.52 25.02 12.06
N ALA A 142 4.22 25.06 11.78
CA ALA A 142 3.18 25.22 12.79
C ALA A 142 3.17 24.07 13.81
N ASP A 143 3.43 22.84 13.38
CA ASP A 143 3.63 21.68 14.27
C ASP A 143 4.89 21.85 15.13
N LYS A 144 6.03 22.20 14.50
CA LYS A 144 7.32 22.42 15.16
C LYS A 144 7.25 23.49 16.27
N PHE A 145 6.49 24.55 16.03
CA PHE A 145 6.30 25.67 16.97
C PHE A 145 4.98 25.60 17.75
N GLU A 146 4.30 24.45 17.76
CA GLU A 146 3.11 24.17 18.56
C GLU A 146 1.94 25.17 18.35
N VAL A 147 1.76 25.70 17.12
CA VAL A 147 0.71 26.69 16.77
C VAL A 147 -0.55 26.00 16.22
N ALA A 148 -1.38 25.47 17.13
CA ALA A 148 -2.56 24.66 16.77
C ALA A 148 -3.58 25.40 15.87
N SER A 149 -3.78 26.70 16.07
CA SER A 149 -4.69 27.52 15.24
C SER A 149 -4.24 27.56 13.78
N CYS A 150 -2.93 27.69 13.54
CA CYS A 150 -2.35 27.67 12.20
C CYS A 150 -2.47 26.28 11.56
N MET A 151 -2.22 25.20 12.30
CA MET A 151 -2.40 23.84 11.81
C MET A 151 -3.84 23.58 11.32
N LYS A 152 -4.84 24.01 12.10
CA LYS A 152 -6.25 23.90 11.75
C LYS A 152 -6.58 24.74 10.51
N TYR A 153 -6.05 25.97 10.43
CA TYR A 153 -6.25 26.86 9.29
C TYR A 153 -5.63 26.31 8.00
N CYS A 154 -4.36 25.91 8.02
CA CYS A 154 -3.67 25.27 6.90
C CYS A 154 -4.44 24.03 6.43
N THR A 155 -4.85 23.15 7.35
CA THR A 155 -5.59 21.93 6.99
C THR A 155 -6.90 22.24 6.27
N ARG A 156 -7.66 23.25 6.72
CA ARG A 156 -8.90 23.68 6.05
C ARG A 156 -8.63 24.20 4.64
N LEU A 157 -7.61 25.04 4.45
CA LEU A 157 -7.25 25.53 3.12
C LEU A 157 -6.82 24.39 2.19
N LEU A 158 -6.00 23.48 2.72
CA LEU A 158 -5.48 22.31 2.03
C LEU A 158 -6.59 21.33 1.59
N LEU A 159 -7.64 21.16 2.39
CA LEU A 159 -8.82 20.33 2.03
C LEU A 159 -9.69 20.97 0.94
N ASN A 160 -9.70 22.30 0.83
CA ASN A 160 -10.44 23.02 -0.21
C ASN A 160 -9.72 23.01 -1.57
N ARG A 161 -8.51 22.43 -1.66
CA ARG A 161 -7.77 22.26 -2.92
C ARG A 161 -8.04 20.88 -3.52
N PRO A 162 -8.06 20.75 -4.85
CA PRO A 162 -8.17 19.43 -5.48
C PRO A 162 -6.96 18.56 -5.11
N MET A 163 -7.22 17.31 -4.74
CA MET A 163 -6.17 16.35 -4.43
C MET A 163 -5.50 15.88 -5.73
N THR A 164 -4.18 16.07 -5.84
CA THR A 164 -3.35 15.60 -6.96
C THR A 164 -2.33 14.59 -6.46
N LEU A 165 -1.73 13.81 -7.37
CA LEU A 165 -0.72 12.81 -6.98
C LEU A 165 0.50 13.44 -6.25
N PRO A 166 1.14 14.52 -6.76
CA PRO A 166 2.26 15.14 -6.05
C PRO A 166 1.87 15.63 -4.64
N TYR A 167 0.64 16.14 -4.50
CA TYR A 167 0.11 16.61 -3.23
C TYR A 167 -0.12 15.47 -2.23
N ALA A 168 -0.80 14.40 -2.65
CA ALA A 168 -1.02 13.22 -1.81
C ALA A 168 0.30 12.59 -1.36
N LEU A 169 1.28 12.48 -2.26
CA LEU A 169 2.61 11.97 -1.93
C LEU A 169 3.36 12.87 -0.94
N PHE A 170 3.23 14.20 -1.06
CA PHE A 170 3.80 15.13 -0.09
C PHE A 170 3.19 14.91 1.30
N ILE A 171 1.86 14.81 1.39
CA ILE A 171 1.18 14.53 2.66
C ILE A 171 1.71 13.23 3.28
N LEU A 172 1.87 12.16 2.50
CA LEU A 172 2.37 10.89 3.03
C LEU A 172 3.85 10.90 3.46
N ARG A 173 4.62 11.94 3.10
CA ARG A 173 6.00 12.14 3.52
C ARG A 173 6.12 13.04 4.75
N LEU A 174 5.01 13.59 5.25
CA LEU A 174 5.02 14.40 6.47
C LEU A 174 5.47 13.57 7.69
N PRO A 175 6.03 14.23 8.73
CA PRO A 175 6.39 13.57 9.99
C PRO A 175 5.23 12.74 10.56
N TRP A 176 5.54 11.56 11.10
CA TRP A 176 4.51 10.65 11.62
C TRP A 176 3.71 11.27 12.79
N THR A 177 4.35 12.08 13.63
CA THR A 177 3.69 12.83 14.71
C THR A 177 2.61 13.75 14.17
N LEU A 178 2.91 14.49 13.10
CA LEU A 178 1.99 15.39 12.42
C LEU A 178 0.82 14.64 11.76
N LEU A 179 1.09 13.49 11.14
CA LEU A 179 0.04 12.65 10.54
C LEU A 179 -0.95 12.06 11.55
N LEU A 180 -0.56 11.95 12.82
CA LEU A 180 -1.42 11.49 13.90
C LEU A 180 -2.24 12.62 14.56
N ALA A 181 -1.87 13.88 14.35
CA ALA A 181 -2.55 15.02 14.93
C ALA A 181 -4.02 15.08 14.47
N GLU A 182 -4.96 15.23 15.41
CA GLU A 182 -6.41 15.21 15.15
C GLU A 182 -6.82 16.17 14.02
N PHE A 183 -6.22 17.36 14.00
CA PHE A 183 -6.54 18.38 13.00
C PHE A 183 -6.11 17.99 11.57
N VAL A 184 -5.07 17.15 11.43
CA VAL A 184 -4.47 16.75 10.14
C VAL A 184 -5.00 15.40 9.64
N LYS A 185 -5.68 14.63 10.51
CA LYS A 185 -6.28 13.34 10.13
C LYS A 185 -7.19 13.41 8.89
N PRO A 186 -8.09 14.40 8.72
CA PRO A 186 -8.95 14.47 7.54
C PRO A 186 -8.15 14.59 6.24
N LEU A 187 -7.06 15.37 6.27
CA LEU A 187 -6.15 15.53 5.14
C LEU A 187 -5.45 14.22 4.78
N THR A 188 -5.00 13.49 5.82
CA THR A 188 -4.38 12.18 5.66
C THR A 188 -5.36 11.15 5.08
N ILE A 189 -6.61 11.14 5.55
CA ILE A 189 -7.66 10.26 5.04
C ILE A 189 -7.93 10.56 3.55
N ALA A 190 -8.06 11.83 3.19
CA ALA A 190 -8.28 12.24 1.80
C ALA A 190 -7.12 11.81 0.88
N ALA A 191 -5.87 12.01 1.30
CA ALA A 191 -4.69 11.56 0.54
C ALA A 191 -4.63 10.04 0.38
N ARG A 192 -4.95 9.29 1.44
CA ARG A 192 -5.02 7.82 1.40
C ARG A 192 -6.09 7.33 0.43
N HIS A 193 -7.28 7.90 0.51
CA HIS A 193 -8.39 7.53 -0.37
C HIS A 193 -8.06 7.82 -1.84
N PHE A 194 -7.48 9.00 -2.11
CA PHE A 194 -7.03 9.36 -3.45
C PHE A 194 -6.01 8.35 -4.00
N LEU A 195 -5.00 7.96 -3.22
CA LEU A 195 -3.98 7.02 -3.68
C LEU A 195 -4.53 5.62 -3.95
N VAL A 196 -5.42 5.12 -3.09
CA VAL A 196 -6.06 3.81 -3.32
C VAL A 196 -6.88 3.83 -4.60
N MET A 197 -7.59 4.92 -4.89
CA MET A 197 -8.34 5.06 -6.14
C MET A 197 -7.44 5.25 -7.36
N HIS A 198 -6.37 6.04 -7.23
CA HIS A 198 -5.44 6.31 -8.32
C HIS A 198 -4.70 5.04 -8.76
N TYR A 199 -4.20 4.27 -7.80
CA TYR A 199 -3.46 3.03 -8.03
C TYR A 199 -4.35 1.78 -7.91
N GLN A 200 -5.67 1.91 -8.11
CA GLN A 200 -6.58 0.76 -8.01
C GLN A 200 -6.15 -0.37 -8.96
N ASP A 201 -5.73 -0.03 -10.18
CA ASP A 201 -5.13 -0.95 -11.14
C ASP A 201 -3.65 -0.64 -11.32
N ILE A 202 -2.83 -1.32 -10.52
CA ILE A 202 -1.38 -1.11 -10.50
C ILE A 202 -0.70 -1.51 -11.82
N ASN A 203 -1.35 -2.33 -12.65
CA ASN A 203 -0.77 -2.80 -13.90
C ASN A 203 -0.75 -1.70 -14.98
N LYS A 204 -1.50 -0.62 -14.77
CA LYS A 204 -1.51 0.56 -15.65
C LYS A 204 -0.27 1.45 -15.46
N PHE A 205 0.48 1.25 -14.38
CA PHE A 205 1.59 2.11 -14.00
C PHE A 205 2.93 1.42 -14.27
N PRO A 206 3.95 2.18 -14.71
CA PRO A 206 5.28 1.64 -14.90
C PRO A 206 5.88 1.25 -13.53
N PRO A 207 6.71 0.19 -13.45
CA PRO A 207 7.28 -0.26 -12.19
C PRO A 207 8.06 0.82 -11.45
N GLU A 208 8.75 1.71 -12.17
CA GLU A 208 9.57 2.79 -11.61
C GLU A 208 8.74 3.74 -10.75
N GLU A 209 7.51 4.04 -11.17
CA GLU A 209 6.60 4.92 -10.43
C GLU A 209 6.18 4.29 -9.10
N LEU A 210 5.85 2.99 -9.14
CA LEU A 210 5.54 2.22 -7.93
C LEU A 210 6.75 2.15 -6.99
N MET A 211 7.97 1.99 -7.54
CA MET A 211 9.20 1.96 -6.74
C MET A 211 9.50 3.29 -6.04
N ALA A 212 9.07 4.42 -6.62
CA ALA A 212 9.25 5.77 -6.08
C ALA A 212 8.25 6.15 -4.96
N LEU A 213 7.25 5.30 -4.70
CA LEU A 213 6.27 5.55 -3.65
C LEU A 213 6.93 5.50 -2.26
N PRO A 214 6.55 6.40 -1.33
CA PRO A 214 7.01 6.33 0.06
C PRO A 214 6.44 5.08 0.75
N LEU A 215 7.08 4.64 1.85
CA LEU A 215 6.64 3.48 2.64
C LEU A 215 5.15 3.53 2.97
N LEU A 216 4.67 4.69 3.41
CA LEU A 216 3.27 4.87 3.75
C LEU A 216 2.37 4.71 2.52
N GLY A 217 2.81 5.15 1.34
CA GLY A 217 2.09 4.94 0.07
C GLY A 217 1.88 3.46 -0.22
N ILE A 218 2.96 2.67 -0.23
CA ILE A 218 2.88 1.22 -0.43
C ILE A 218 1.99 0.55 0.62
N MET A 219 2.14 0.90 1.90
CA MET A 219 1.28 0.37 2.97
C MET A 219 -0.21 0.62 2.69
N MET A 220 -0.57 1.79 2.18
CA MET A 220 -1.97 2.11 1.87
C MET A 220 -2.50 1.28 0.70
N LEU A 221 -1.70 1.09 -0.35
CA LEU A 221 -2.08 0.22 -1.47
C LEU A 221 -2.33 -1.22 -1.00
N LEU A 222 -1.43 -1.76 -0.18
CA LEU A 222 -1.57 -3.09 0.37
C LEU A 222 -2.73 -3.23 1.37
N THR A 223 -3.27 -2.13 1.90
CA THR A 223 -4.45 -2.15 2.79
C THR A 223 -5.77 -2.15 2.00
N SER A 224 -5.75 -2.01 0.68
CA SER A 224 -6.98 -2.03 -0.12
C SER A 224 -7.38 -3.45 -0.53
N ASN A 225 -8.62 -3.85 -0.27
CA ASN A 225 -9.17 -5.11 -0.80
C ASN A 225 -9.45 -5.03 -2.31
N ASP A 226 -9.68 -3.83 -2.83
CA ASP A 226 -10.08 -3.57 -4.21
C ASP A 226 -8.90 -3.31 -5.15
N LEU A 227 -7.69 -3.66 -4.70
CA LEU A 227 -6.46 -3.60 -5.49
C LEU A 227 -6.53 -4.63 -6.62
N MET A 228 -6.68 -4.16 -7.85
CA MET A 228 -6.77 -4.98 -9.06
C MET A 228 -5.37 -5.51 -9.41
N ILE A 229 -5.14 -6.77 -9.06
CA ILE A 229 -3.88 -7.47 -9.31
C ILE A 229 -4.14 -8.93 -9.64
N THR A 230 -3.26 -9.58 -10.40
CA THR A 230 -3.45 -10.97 -10.84
C THR A 230 -3.42 -11.98 -9.69
N SER A 231 -2.51 -11.83 -8.73
CA SER A 231 -2.40 -12.72 -7.58
C SER A 231 -1.62 -12.09 -6.44
N GLU A 232 -1.75 -12.64 -5.22
CA GLU A 232 -0.95 -12.20 -4.08
C GLU A 232 0.54 -12.49 -4.25
N ASP A 233 0.90 -13.46 -5.10
CA ASP A 233 2.30 -13.72 -5.47
C ASP A 233 2.93 -12.50 -6.15
N ILE A 234 2.16 -11.81 -7.01
CA ILE A 234 2.62 -10.56 -7.66
C ILE A 234 2.65 -9.41 -6.65
N VAL A 235 1.71 -9.35 -5.70
CA VAL A 235 1.77 -8.37 -4.59
C VAL A 235 3.09 -8.51 -3.84
N TYR A 236 3.45 -9.75 -3.49
CA TYR A 236 4.71 -10.06 -2.82
C TYR A 236 5.92 -9.63 -3.66
N ASP A 237 5.93 -9.93 -4.96
CA ASP A 237 7.04 -9.54 -5.86
C ASP A 237 7.19 -8.03 -5.99
N VAL A 238 6.08 -7.27 -6.08
CA VAL A 238 6.09 -5.80 -6.10
C VAL A 238 6.66 -5.24 -4.80
N VAL A 239 6.21 -5.75 -3.65
CA VAL A 239 6.71 -5.33 -2.33
C VAL A 239 8.19 -5.65 -2.18
N LEU A 240 8.61 -6.83 -2.63
CA LEU A 240 10.00 -7.26 -2.54
C LEU A 240 10.90 -6.38 -3.42
N LYS A 241 10.48 -6.09 -4.65
CA LYS A 241 11.19 -5.19 -5.56
C LYS A 241 11.29 -3.78 -4.97
N TRP A 242 10.19 -3.27 -4.41
CA TRP A 242 10.15 -1.96 -3.75
C TRP A 242 11.12 -1.89 -2.57
N ALA A 243 11.10 -2.90 -1.69
CA ALA A 243 11.98 -2.95 -0.53
C ALA A 243 13.47 -3.05 -0.94
N LYS A 244 13.80 -3.86 -1.95
CA LYS A 244 15.17 -3.97 -2.49
C LYS A 244 15.66 -2.69 -3.17
N THR A 245 14.75 -1.92 -3.75
CA THR A 245 15.08 -0.65 -4.42
C THR A 245 15.32 0.48 -3.41
N ASN A 246 14.54 0.52 -2.33
CA ASN A 246 14.60 1.59 -1.33
C ASN A 246 15.56 1.28 -0.15
N TYR A 247 15.91 0.01 0.09
CA TYR A 247 16.76 -0.42 1.20
C TYR A 247 17.83 -1.41 0.73
N SER A 248 19.07 -0.92 0.62
CA SER A 248 20.23 -1.73 0.21
C SER A 248 20.75 -2.65 1.32
N VAL A 249 20.65 -2.20 2.58
CA VAL A 249 21.11 -2.94 3.76
C VAL A 249 20.11 -4.04 4.13
N LEU A 250 20.59 -5.27 4.30
CA LEU A 250 19.76 -6.46 4.54
C LEU A 250 18.90 -6.32 5.80
N GLU A 251 19.48 -5.90 6.92
CA GLU A 251 18.77 -5.81 8.20
C GLU A 251 17.67 -4.74 8.17
N GLU A 252 17.90 -3.62 7.49
CA GLU A 252 16.89 -2.58 7.30
C GLU A 252 15.77 -3.08 6.39
N ARG A 253 16.13 -3.76 5.29
CA ARG A 253 15.18 -4.37 4.37
C ARG A 253 14.31 -5.41 5.07
N GLN A 254 14.89 -6.31 5.87
CA GLN A 254 14.15 -7.29 6.67
C GLN A 254 13.22 -6.63 7.68
N GLY A 255 13.66 -5.55 8.35
CA GLY A 255 12.84 -4.77 9.27
C GLY A 255 11.61 -4.16 8.60
N ILE A 256 11.77 -3.60 7.40
CA ILE A 256 10.68 -3.03 6.60
C ILE A 256 9.77 -4.11 6.03
N LEU A 257 10.31 -5.19 5.47
CA LEU A 257 9.52 -6.33 4.99
C LEU A 257 8.70 -6.96 6.10
N ARG A 258 9.23 -7.05 7.33
CA ARG A 258 8.46 -7.51 8.50
C ARG A 258 7.26 -6.62 8.81
N ARG A 259 7.38 -5.30 8.62
CA ARG A 259 6.25 -4.37 8.76
C ARG A 259 5.24 -4.56 7.62
N LEU A 260 5.71 -4.68 6.38
CA LEU A 260 4.87 -4.85 5.20
C LEU A 260 4.17 -6.22 5.14
N ALA A 261 4.77 -7.27 5.71
CA ALA A 261 4.20 -8.62 5.80
C ALA A 261 2.83 -8.64 6.48
N ARG A 262 2.53 -7.65 7.33
CA ARG A 262 1.20 -7.53 7.96
C ARG A 262 0.08 -7.19 6.99
N TYR A 263 0.42 -6.67 5.81
CA TYR A 263 -0.52 -6.28 4.77
C TYR A 263 -0.53 -7.27 3.59
N ILE A 264 0.40 -8.24 3.56
CA ILE A 264 0.45 -9.31 2.56
C ILE A 264 -0.39 -10.50 3.03
N ARG A 265 -1.15 -11.10 2.10
CA ARG A 265 -2.12 -12.15 2.37
C ARG A 265 -1.53 -13.50 2.02
N PHE A 266 -0.49 -13.90 2.77
CA PHE A 266 0.19 -15.19 2.64
C PHE A 266 -0.76 -16.40 2.47
N PRO A 267 -1.93 -16.48 3.13
CA PRO A 267 -2.87 -17.58 2.92
C PRO A 267 -3.44 -17.70 1.49
N TYR A 268 -3.36 -16.65 0.67
CA TYR A 268 -3.79 -16.63 -0.73
C TYR A 268 -2.62 -16.74 -1.73
N MET A 269 -1.38 -16.84 -1.24
CA MET A 269 -0.21 -17.09 -2.09
C MET A 269 -0.11 -18.55 -2.53
N THR A 270 0.63 -18.84 -3.58
CA THR A 270 0.82 -20.23 -4.05
C THR A 270 1.80 -21.00 -3.15
N CYS A 271 1.63 -22.32 -3.05
CA CYS A 271 2.53 -23.17 -2.25
C CYS A 271 4.00 -23.10 -2.73
N PRO A 272 4.31 -23.11 -4.04
CA PRO A 272 5.68 -22.89 -4.52
C PRO A 272 6.28 -21.57 -4.04
N ARG A 273 5.48 -20.50 -4.02
CA ARG A 273 5.93 -19.20 -3.52
C ARG A 273 6.18 -19.21 -2.02
N LEU A 274 5.28 -19.79 -1.23
CA LEU A 274 5.47 -19.95 0.22
C LEU A 274 6.72 -20.77 0.54
N LYS A 275 7.00 -21.83 -0.23
CA LYS A 275 8.25 -22.60 -0.10
C LYS A 275 9.48 -21.75 -0.40
N LYS A 276 9.44 -20.91 -1.45
CA LYS A 276 10.54 -19.99 -1.79
C LYS A 276 10.81 -18.97 -0.69
N ILE A 277 9.79 -18.53 0.04
CA ILE A 277 9.94 -17.61 1.19
C ILE A 277 10.74 -18.27 2.32
N LEU A 278 10.55 -19.57 2.58
CA LEU A 278 11.32 -20.29 3.62
C LEU A 278 12.81 -20.42 3.29
N THR A 279 13.17 -20.40 2.00
CA THR A 279 14.57 -20.52 1.55
C THR A 279 15.23 -19.17 1.25
N SER A 280 14.49 -18.07 1.38
CA SER A 280 14.98 -16.72 1.06
C SER A 280 15.61 -16.03 2.28
N ASP A 281 16.53 -15.09 2.03
CA ASP A 281 17.11 -14.19 3.03
C ASP A 281 16.24 -12.93 3.27
N ASP A 282 15.12 -12.79 2.57
CA ASP A 282 14.22 -11.63 2.67
C ASP A 282 13.61 -11.45 4.07
N PHE A 283 13.51 -12.51 4.87
CA PHE A 283 13.02 -12.51 6.24
C PHE A 283 13.95 -13.26 7.18
N GLU A 284 13.92 -12.90 8.46
CA GLU A 284 14.48 -13.76 9.50
C GLU A 284 13.76 -15.13 9.48
N PRO A 285 14.48 -16.26 9.65
CA PRO A 285 13.89 -17.59 9.54
C PRO A 285 12.68 -17.83 10.45
N SER A 286 12.70 -17.28 11.66
CA SER A 286 11.59 -17.38 12.63
C SER A 286 10.32 -16.66 12.13
N VAL A 287 10.48 -15.51 11.48
CA VAL A 287 9.39 -14.72 10.90
C VAL A 287 8.83 -15.42 9.67
N ALA A 288 9.71 -15.89 8.78
CA ALA A 288 9.31 -16.63 7.58
C ALA A 288 8.50 -17.87 7.94
N TYR A 289 9.00 -18.67 8.90
CA TYR A 289 8.33 -19.88 9.37
C TYR A 289 6.95 -19.58 9.94
N LYS A 290 6.82 -18.54 10.78
CA LYS A 290 5.53 -18.12 11.34
C LYS A 290 4.51 -17.73 10.26
N LEU A 291 4.92 -16.90 9.30
CA LEU A 291 4.04 -16.42 8.22
C LEU A 291 3.57 -17.58 7.33
N VAL A 292 4.50 -18.48 6.97
CA VAL A 292 4.19 -19.63 6.10
C VAL A 292 3.33 -20.66 6.83
N LEU A 293 3.61 -20.97 8.10
CA LEU A 293 2.76 -21.88 8.87
C LEU A 293 1.33 -21.35 9.03
N GLU A 294 1.16 -20.08 9.37
CA GLU A 294 -0.15 -19.43 9.50
C GLU A 294 -0.95 -19.53 8.18
N ALA A 295 -0.26 -19.32 7.05
CA ALA A 295 -0.85 -19.48 5.73
C ALA A 295 -1.25 -20.93 5.40
N LEU A 296 -0.39 -21.90 5.71
CA LEU A 296 -0.65 -23.32 5.46
C LEU A 296 -1.81 -23.85 6.31
N PHE A 297 -1.87 -23.50 7.59
CA PHE A 297 -2.99 -23.89 8.46
C PHE A 297 -4.32 -23.31 7.95
N PHE A 298 -4.34 -22.04 7.53
CA PHE A 298 -5.55 -21.47 6.94
C PHE A 298 -5.95 -22.14 5.61
N LYS A 299 -4.98 -22.52 4.78
CA LYS A 299 -5.24 -23.26 3.54
C LYS A 299 -5.79 -24.67 3.81
N ALA A 300 -5.29 -25.33 4.85
CA ALA A 300 -5.71 -26.67 5.26
C ALA A 300 -7.08 -26.67 5.96
N GLU A 301 -7.52 -25.55 6.53
CA GLU A 301 -8.84 -25.44 7.18
C GLU A 301 -9.97 -25.66 6.15
N THR A 302 -10.71 -26.74 6.36
CA THR A 302 -11.83 -27.18 5.50
C THR A 302 -13.15 -26.58 5.93
N SER A 303 -13.29 -26.18 7.21
CA SER A 303 -14.53 -25.59 7.73
C SER A 303 -14.67 -24.15 7.27
N LEU A 304 -15.68 -23.87 6.44
CA LEU A 304 -16.04 -22.51 6.04
C LEU A 304 -16.37 -21.63 7.26
N HIS A 305 -16.99 -22.19 8.29
CA HIS A 305 -17.28 -21.48 9.54
C HIS A 305 -16.02 -21.12 10.31
N HIS A 306 -15.03 -22.01 10.39
CA HIS A 306 -13.75 -21.68 11.03
C HIS A 306 -12.98 -20.65 10.23
N ARG A 307 -12.97 -20.73 8.89
CA ARG A 307 -12.36 -19.69 8.05
C ARG A 307 -13.05 -18.35 8.25
N ALA A 308 -14.37 -18.31 8.31
CA ALA A 308 -15.12 -17.09 8.59
C ALA A 308 -14.80 -16.55 9.99
N ALA A 309 -14.69 -17.42 11.01
CA ALA A 309 -14.31 -17.04 12.36
C ALA A 309 -12.87 -16.51 12.44
N ILE A 310 -11.90 -17.13 11.74
CA ILE A 310 -10.52 -16.66 11.64
C ILE A 310 -10.50 -15.27 10.98
N THR A 311 -11.23 -15.09 9.88
CA THR A 311 -11.34 -13.80 9.20
C THR A 311 -11.96 -12.74 10.11
N ALA A 312 -13.05 -13.06 10.81
CA ALA A 312 -13.75 -12.14 11.70
C ALA A 312 -12.95 -11.79 12.97
N ALA A 313 -12.22 -12.76 13.53
CA ALA A 313 -11.35 -12.55 14.70
C ALA A 313 -10.03 -11.86 14.34
N SER A 314 -9.64 -11.86 13.06
CA SER A 314 -8.42 -11.19 12.63
C SER A 314 -8.60 -9.68 12.62
N HIS A 315 -7.85 -8.97 13.46
CA HIS A 315 -7.75 -7.51 13.44
C HIS A 315 -7.05 -6.94 12.18
N GLY A 316 -6.89 -7.73 11.11
CA GLY A 316 -6.18 -7.35 9.90
C GLY A 316 -6.66 -8.12 8.68
N GLN A 317 -6.59 -7.49 7.52
CA GLN A 317 -7.12 -8.02 6.24
C GLN A 317 -6.32 -9.21 5.67
N ARG A 318 -5.44 -9.85 6.46
CA ARG A 318 -4.52 -10.91 6.01
C ARG A 318 -5.23 -12.18 5.53
N PHE A 319 -6.45 -12.41 6.01
CA PHE A 319 -7.29 -13.56 5.68
C PHE A 319 -8.47 -13.22 4.76
N ILE A 320 -8.59 -11.96 4.34
CA ILE A 320 -9.63 -11.50 3.42
C ILE A 320 -9.06 -11.56 1.99
N GLU A 321 -9.77 -12.21 1.07
CA GLU A 321 -9.38 -12.26 -0.35
C GLU A 321 -9.38 -10.86 -0.97
N ARG A 322 -8.38 -10.54 -1.83
CA ARG A 322 -8.43 -9.30 -2.65
C ARG A 322 -9.31 -9.52 -3.87
N ALA A 323 -9.66 -8.42 -4.54
CA ALA A 323 -10.21 -8.43 -5.89
C ALA A 323 -9.15 -8.86 -6.93
N TYR A 324 -8.70 -10.11 -6.87
CA TYR A 324 -7.77 -10.65 -7.86
C TYR A 324 -8.41 -10.71 -9.25
N THR A 325 -7.65 -10.34 -10.28
CA THR A 325 -8.14 -10.46 -11.67
C THR A 325 -8.22 -11.92 -12.09
N ASP A 326 -7.30 -12.76 -11.59
CA ASP A 326 -7.27 -14.19 -11.85
C ASP A 326 -7.79 -14.94 -10.63
N ARG A 327 -8.72 -15.88 -10.85
CA ARG A 327 -9.38 -16.61 -9.77
C ARG A 327 -8.45 -17.59 -9.09
N PRO A 328 -8.39 -17.59 -7.75
CA PRO A 328 -7.59 -18.57 -7.04
C PRO A 328 -8.09 -19.99 -7.30
N ILE A 329 -7.16 -20.93 -7.32
CA ILE A 329 -7.40 -22.35 -7.55
C ILE A 329 -6.74 -23.17 -6.45
N LYS A 330 -7.24 -24.39 -6.26
CA LYS A 330 -6.54 -25.41 -5.47
C LYS A 330 -5.99 -26.45 -6.44
N THR A 331 -4.72 -26.79 -6.28
CA THR A 331 -4.06 -27.78 -7.12
C THR A 331 -3.58 -28.95 -6.28
N VAL A 332 -3.67 -30.16 -6.84
CA VAL A 332 -3.07 -31.39 -6.31
C VAL A 332 -2.26 -32.01 -7.42
N GLU A 333 -0.96 -32.14 -7.19
CA GLU A 333 0.00 -32.63 -8.18
C GLU A 333 0.49 -34.02 -7.78
N PHE A 334 0.60 -34.91 -8.78
CA PHE A 334 1.12 -36.26 -8.65
C PHE A 334 2.24 -36.46 -9.67
N GLU A 335 3.36 -37.03 -9.23
CA GLU A 335 4.48 -37.35 -10.13
C GLU A 335 4.41 -38.79 -10.67
N VAL A 336 3.85 -39.70 -9.88
CA VAL A 336 3.81 -41.16 -10.13
C VAL A 336 2.36 -41.65 -10.03
N PRO A 337 1.90 -42.60 -10.86
CA PRO A 337 2.63 -43.32 -11.93
C PRO A 337 2.86 -42.49 -13.21
N HIS A 338 2.13 -41.39 -13.38
CA HIS A 338 2.33 -40.44 -14.46
C HIS A 338 2.15 -39.04 -13.88
N ARG A 339 2.70 -38.02 -14.54
CA ARG A 339 2.50 -36.63 -14.11
C ARG A 339 1.04 -36.24 -14.27
N GLN A 340 0.37 -35.97 -13.15
CA GLN A 340 -1.03 -35.59 -13.11
C GLN A 340 -1.20 -34.33 -12.25
N CYS A 341 -2.08 -33.43 -12.66
CA CYS A 341 -2.47 -32.25 -11.89
C CYS A 341 -3.99 -32.17 -11.85
N ILE A 342 -4.55 -32.08 -10.65
CA ILE A 342 -5.98 -31.89 -10.40
C ILE A 342 -6.18 -30.46 -9.92
N VAL A 343 -6.97 -29.69 -10.66
CA VAL A 343 -7.26 -28.29 -10.39
C VAL A 343 -8.72 -28.14 -10.00
N TYR A 344 -8.97 -27.48 -8.88
CA TYR A 344 -10.30 -27.10 -8.42
C TYR A 344 -10.49 -25.59 -8.59
N LEU A 345 -11.60 -25.21 -9.20
CA LEU A 345 -12.00 -23.82 -9.44
C LEU A 345 -13.44 -23.63 -8.99
N ASP A 346 -13.64 -22.70 -8.05
CA ASP A 346 -14.97 -22.34 -7.55
C ASP A 346 -15.37 -20.96 -8.11
N LEU A 347 -16.58 -20.89 -8.67
CA LEU A 347 -17.17 -19.66 -9.21
C LEU A 347 -18.54 -19.43 -8.57
N THR A 348 -18.76 -18.26 -8.00
CA THR A 348 -20.08 -17.89 -7.46
C THR A 348 -21.08 -17.66 -8.60
N ARG A 349 -22.37 -17.82 -8.33
CA ARG A 349 -23.42 -17.51 -9.31
C ARG A 349 -23.34 -16.05 -9.79
N LYS A 350 -22.96 -15.12 -8.91
CA LYS A 350 -22.74 -13.71 -9.27
C LYS A 350 -21.61 -13.55 -10.29
N GLU A 351 -20.49 -14.24 -10.08
CA GLU A 351 -19.35 -14.24 -11.02
C GLU A 351 -19.72 -14.91 -12.34
N CYS A 352 -20.43 -16.03 -12.30
CA CYS A 352 -20.95 -16.68 -13.50
C CYS A 352 -21.89 -15.73 -14.27
N ASN A 353 -22.81 -15.03 -13.61
CA ASN A 353 -23.69 -14.05 -14.25
C ASN A 353 -22.91 -12.94 -14.97
N ALA A 354 -21.80 -12.47 -14.39
CA ALA A 354 -20.95 -11.44 -14.99
C ALA A 354 -20.22 -11.89 -16.28
N LEU A 355 -20.21 -13.19 -16.58
CA LEU A 355 -19.69 -13.72 -17.85
C LEU A 355 -20.58 -13.38 -19.05
N TYR A 356 -21.88 -13.09 -18.85
CA TYR A 356 -22.78 -12.80 -19.95
C TYR A 356 -22.55 -11.39 -20.54
N PRO A 357 -22.63 -11.20 -21.88
CA PRO A 357 -22.88 -12.20 -22.91
C PRO A 357 -21.62 -12.92 -23.42
N SER A 358 -20.43 -12.33 -23.23
CA SER A 358 -19.18 -12.84 -23.83
C SER A 358 -17.91 -12.55 -23.00
N ASN A 359 -18.07 -12.27 -21.71
CA ASN A 359 -16.94 -12.05 -20.80
C ASN A 359 -16.24 -13.38 -20.43
N ARG A 360 -15.03 -13.25 -19.90
CA ARG A 360 -14.19 -14.39 -19.48
C ARG A 360 -13.67 -14.19 -18.07
N ILE A 361 -13.58 -15.30 -17.35
CA ILE A 361 -12.87 -15.41 -16.08
C ILE A 361 -11.70 -16.36 -16.30
N TYR A 362 -10.52 -15.95 -15.85
CA TYR A 362 -9.32 -16.76 -15.86
C TYR A 362 -9.02 -17.28 -14.46
N SER A 363 -8.46 -18.48 -14.37
CA SER A 363 -7.83 -18.94 -13.14
C SER A 363 -6.41 -18.39 -13.01
N GLN A 364 -5.89 -18.41 -11.79
CA GLN A 364 -4.45 -18.35 -11.57
C GLN A 364 -3.76 -19.47 -12.35
N LYS A 365 -2.50 -19.22 -12.72
CA LYS A 365 -1.70 -20.20 -13.46
C LYS A 365 -1.30 -21.36 -12.55
N PHE A 366 -1.22 -22.53 -13.14
CA PHE A 366 -0.69 -23.75 -12.51
C PHE A 366 0.24 -24.47 -13.47
N HIS A 367 0.98 -25.45 -12.96
CA HIS A 367 2.02 -26.11 -13.73
C HIS A 367 1.71 -27.59 -13.94
N LEU A 368 2.08 -28.11 -15.10
CA LEU A 368 2.07 -29.54 -15.39
C LEU A 368 3.22 -29.85 -16.36
N GLY A 369 4.10 -30.78 -15.98
CA GLY A 369 5.24 -31.15 -16.82
C GLY A 369 6.21 -30.00 -17.11
N GLY A 370 6.31 -29.02 -16.22
CA GLY A 370 7.15 -27.83 -16.40
C GLY A 370 6.55 -26.74 -17.30
N GLN A 371 5.34 -26.95 -17.83
CA GLN A 371 4.61 -25.95 -18.63
C GLN A 371 3.53 -25.27 -17.79
N GLU A 372 3.24 -24.01 -18.11
CA GLU A 372 2.20 -23.22 -17.45
C GLU A 372 0.85 -23.39 -18.14
N PHE A 373 -0.19 -23.51 -17.35
CA PHE A 373 -1.58 -23.64 -17.81
C PHE A 373 -2.49 -22.71 -17.00
N LEU A 374 -3.62 -22.35 -17.59
CA LEU A 374 -4.72 -21.67 -16.91
C LEU A 374 -6.06 -22.17 -17.43
N LEU A 375 -7.09 -22.08 -16.59
CA LEU A 375 -8.48 -22.33 -16.99
C LEU A 375 -9.13 -21.00 -17.41
N SER A 376 -9.96 -21.06 -18.45
CA SER A 376 -10.78 -19.94 -18.91
C SER A 376 -12.24 -20.37 -18.94
N ALA A 377 -13.05 -19.80 -18.06
CA ALA A 377 -14.50 -19.93 -18.07
C ALA A 377 -15.12 -18.75 -18.82
N CYS A 378 -16.10 -18.99 -19.68
CA CYS A 378 -16.73 -17.93 -20.46
C CYS A 378 -18.17 -18.23 -20.85
N CYS A 379 -18.91 -17.17 -21.15
CA CYS A 379 -20.16 -17.28 -21.88
C CYS A 379 -19.85 -17.30 -23.38
N ASN A 380 -20.14 -18.41 -24.06
CA ASN A 380 -19.96 -18.52 -25.50
C ASN A 380 -21.26 -18.23 -26.23
N LYS A 381 -21.17 -17.45 -27.30
CA LYS A 381 -22.22 -17.32 -28.31
C LYS A 381 -21.93 -18.29 -29.45
N GLU A 382 -22.83 -19.23 -29.69
CA GLU A 382 -22.71 -20.15 -30.83
C GLU A 382 -23.53 -19.61 -32.01
N GLN A 383 -22.87 -19.22 -33.12
CA GLN A 383 -23.50 -18.76 -34.37
C GLN A 383 -24.58 -17.64 -34.16
N PRO A 384 -25.21 -17.10 -35.23
CA PRO A 384 -26.19 -16.01 -35.05
C PRO A 384 -27.50 -16.45 -34.37
N ASN A 385 -27.81 -17.75 -34.33
CA ASN A 385 -29.16 -18.29 -34.04
C ASN A 385 -29.26 -19.33 -32.90
N ARG A 386 -28.26 -19.46 -32.02
CA ARG A 386 -28.35 -20.35 -30.84
C ARG A 386 -28.17 -19.60 -29.52
N PHE A 387 -28.66 -20.23 -28.45
CA PHE A 387 -28.55 -19.73 -27.08
C PHE A 387 -27.09 -19.65 -26.62
N HIS A 388 -26.80 -18.70 -25.74
CA HIS A 388 -25.49 -18.64 -25.08
C HIS A 388 -25.27 -19.89 -24.21
N GLN A 389 -24.02 -20.32 -24.05
CA GLN A 389 -23.65 -21.54 -23.33
C GLN A 389 -22.42 -21.30 -22.45
N PHE A 390 -22.28 -22.11 -21.39
CA PHE A 390 -21.09 -22.05 -20.53
C PHE A 390 -19.96 -22.87 -21.13
N GLY A 391 -18.86 -22.19 -21.44
CA GLY A 391 -17.64 -22.81 -21.93
C GLY A 391 -16.54 -22.86 -20.89
N LEU A 392 -15.73 -23.91 -20.96
CA LEU A 392 -14.53 -24.07 -20.15
C LEU A 392 -13.38 -24.54 -21.03
N PHE A 393 -12.26 -23.83 -20.93
CA PHE A 393 -11.07 -24.05 -21.74
C PHE A 393 -9.83 -24.16 -20.88
N LEU A 394 -8.94 -25.06 -21.27
CA LEU A 394 -7.56 -25.14 -20.82
C LEU A 394 -6.70 -24.37 -21.81
N LYS A 395 -6.00 -23.35 -21.34
CA LYS A 395 -5.04 -22.59 -22.13
C LYS A 395 -3.63 -22.95 -21.65
N ALA A 396 -2.78 -23.35 -22.59
CA ALA A 396 -1.37 -23.57 -22.33
C ALA A 396 -0.57 -22.29 -22.64
N GLN A 397 0.48 -22.06 -21.86
CA GLN A 397 1.55 -21.14 -22.17
C GLN A 397 2.83 -21.96 -22.28
N VAL A 398 3.06 -22.51 -23.47
CA VAL A 398 4.16 -23.44 -23.70
C VAL A 398 5.42 -22.67 -24.02
N LYS A 399 6.43 -22.78 -23.17
CA LYS A 399 7.73 -22.14 -23.39
C LYS A 399 8.63 -23.04 -24.24
N GLY A 400 9.08 -22.53 -25.38
CA GLY A 400 10.02 -23.20 -26.29
C GLY A 400 9.36 -24.12 -27.31
N SER A 401 10.17 -24.84 -28.09
CA SER A 401 9.71 -25.72 -29.19
C SER A 401 9.23 -27.11 -28.74
N VAL A 402 8.84 -27.26 -27.48
CA VAL A 402 8.47 -28.56 -26.88
C VAL A 402 6.97 -28.78 -27.07
N SER A 403 6.59 -29.87 -27.74
CA SER A 403 5.17 -30.27 -27.80
C SER A 403 4.79 -31.11 -26.59
N LEU A 404 3.65 -30.82 -25.95
CA LEU A 404 3.15 -31.54 -24.78
C LEU A 404 1.76 -32.12 -25.06
N THR A 405 1.63 -33.44 -24.98
CA THR A 405 0.31 -34.10 -25.09
C THR A 405 -0.30 -34.23 -23.71
N VAL A 406 -1.50 -33.68 -23.54
CA VAL A 406 -2.24 -33.68 -22.27
C VAL A 406 -3.58 -34.35 -22.48
N ASP A 407 -3.86 -35.36 -21.66
CA ASP A 407 -5.19 -35.90 -21.43
C ASP A 407 -5.86 -35.02 -20.37
N TYR A 408 -7.00 -34.40 -20.71
CA TYR A 408 -7.72 -33.50 -19.82
C TYR A 408 -9.18 -33.94 -19.65
N GLN A 409 -9.70 -33.76 -18.44
CA GLN A 409 -11.07 -34.08 -18.06
C GLN A 409 -11.65 -32.94 -17.23
N PHE A 410 -12.82 -32.45 -17.62
CA PHE A 410 -13.57 -31.46 -16.86
C PHE A 410 -14.78 -32.10 -16.20
N SER A 411 -14.94 -31.82 -14.91
CA SER A 411 -16.04 -32.29 -14.07
C SER A 411 -16.63 -31.10 -13.31
N ALA A 412 -17.89 -31.24 -12.90
CA ALA A 412 -18.55 -30.27 -12.03
C ALA A 412 -19.35 -30.99 -10.95
N ARG A 413 -19.47 -30.40 -9.76
CA ARG A 413 -20.37 -30.96 -8.75
C ARG A 413 -21.82 -30.90 -9.22
N TRP A 414 -22.55 -31.95 -8.93
CA TRP A 414 -23.95 -32.08 -9.30
C TRP A 414 -24.81 -32.15 -8.05
N LYS A 415 -25.68 -31.15 -7.84
CA LYS A 415 -26.47 -30.94 -6.62
C LYS A 415 -27.18 -32.19 -6.09
N PRO A 416 -27.77 -33.08 -6.91
CA PRO A 416 -28.44 -34.29 -6.42
C PRO A 416 -27.53 -35.31 -5.71
N THR A 417 -26.28 -35.46 -6.14
CA THR A 417 -25.31 -36.39 -5.51
C THR A 417 -24.28 -35.67 -4.66
N GLN A 418 -24.10 -34.36 -4.89
CA GLN A 418 -23.00 -33.54 -4.37
C GLN A 418 -21.60 -34.00 -4.79
N GLU A 419 -21.52 -34.95 -5.73
CA GLU A 419 -20.27 -35.50 -6.26
C GLU A 419 -19.86 -34.81 -7.57
N PHE A 420 -18.57 -34.90 -7.90
CA PHE A 420 -18.06 -34.44 -9.20
C PHE A 420 -18.45 -35.43 -10.29
N VAL A 421 -19.25 -34.97 -11.23
CA VAL A 421 -19.65 -35.73 -12.42
C VAL A 421 -18.85 -35.23 -13.62
N ILE A 422 -18.28 -36.17 -14.38
CA ILE A 422 -17.54 -35.88 -15.59
C ILE A 422 -18.49 -35.25 -16.61
N ARG A 423 -18.09 -34.10 -17.15
CA ARG A 423 -18.83 -33.38 -18.18
C ARG A 423 -18.21 -33.57 -19.55
N SER A 424 -16.89 -33.59 -19.60
CA SER A 424 -16.17 -33.73 -20.85
C SER A 424 -14.74 -34.20 -20.63
N ARG A 425 -14.17 -34.80 -21.67
CA ARG A 425 -12.78 -35.25 -21.69
C ARG A 425 -12.20 -35.12 -23.09
N GLY A 426 -10.91 -34.89 -23.18
CA GLY A 426 -10.21 -34.78 -24.45
C GLY A 426 -8.74 -35.09 -24.31
N ARG A 427 -8.09 -35.24 -25.46
CA ARG A 427 -6.65 -35.34 -25.60
C ARG A 427 -6.20 -34.27 -26.58
N TYR A 428 -5.20 -33.49 -26.21
CA TYR A 428 -4.68 -32.45 -27.09
C TYR A 428 -3.16 -32.37 -27.01
N LYS A 429 -2.53 -32.13 -28.16
CA LYS A 429 -1.09 -31.92 -28.27
C LYS A 429 -0.84 -30.42 -28.42
N PHE A 430 -0.40 -29.80 -27.33
CA PHE A 430 -0.02 -28.39 -27.33
C PHE A 430 1.32 -28.22 -28.04
N THR A 431 1.37 -27.32 -29.02
CA THR A 431 2.60 -26.98 -29.75
C THR A 431 3.04 -25.53 -29.55
N GLY A 432 2.22 -24.74 -28.85
CA GLY A 432 2.49 -23.36 -28.48
C GLY A 432 1.39 -22.82 -27.56
N ASP A 433 1.14 -21.52 -27.65
CA ASP A 433 0.12 -20.82 -26.87
C ASP A 433 -1.27 -21.06 -27.45
N GLU A 434 -1.80 -22.26 -27.20
CA GLU A 434 -3.09 -22.73 -27.70
C GLU A 434 -4.11 -22.87 -26.56
N SER A 435 -5.38 -22.86 -26.93
CA SER A 435 -6.49 -23.11 -26.01
C SER A 435 -7.38 -24.22 -26.54
N VAL A 436 -7.71 -25.17 -25.68
CA VAL A 436 -8.55 -26.31 -26.00
C VAL A 436 -9.61 -26.45 -24.91
N GLY A 437 -10.82 -26.87 -25.28
CA GLY A 437 -11.90 -26.99 -24.31
C GLY A 437 -13.23 -27.24 -24.97
N PHE A 438 -14.28 -26.95 -24.22
CA PHE A 438 -15.65 -27.21 -24.62
C PHE A 438 -16.44 -25.91 -24.61
N ARG A 439 -17.15 -25.66 -25.72
CA ARG A 439 -17.98 -24.46 -25.87
C ARG A 439 -19.25 -24.52 -25.02
N ASP A 440 -19.79 -25.73 -24.87
CA ASP A 440 -20.91 -26.08 -24.00
C ASP A 440 -20.48 -27.22 -23.07
N LEU A 441 -20.12 -26.87 -21.84
CA LEU A 441 -19.71 -27.85 -20.83
C LEU A 441 -20.90 -28.62 -20.25
N PHE A 442 -22.08 -27.99 -20.18
CA PHE A 442 -23.22 -28.52 -19.42
C PHE A 442 -24.35 -29.08 -20.29
N GLY A 443 -24.29 -28.87 -21.61
CA GLY A 443 -25.34 -29.32 -22.53
C GLY A 443 -26.65 -28.55 -22.36
N THR A 444 -26.59 -27.29 -21.89
CA THR A 444 -27.79 -26.51 -21.54
C THR A 444 -27.64 -25.03 -21.88
N SER A 445 -28.76 -24.35 -22.04
CA SER A 445 -28.78 -22.91 -22.33
C SER A 445 -28.24 -22.10 -21.14
N TRP A 446 -27.69 -20.91 -21.40
CA TRP A 446 -27.21 -20.02 -20.35
C TRP A 446 -28.28 -19.67 -19.32
N ALA A 447 -29.51 -19.41 -19.79
CA ALA A 447 -30.65 -19.09 -18.93
C ALA A 447 -30.97 -20.24 -17.96
N SER A 448 -30.98 -21.48 -18.47
CA SER A 448 -31.17 -22.68 -17.65
C SER A 448 -29.98 -22.95 -16.73
N PHE A 449 -28.75 -22.72 -17.21
CA PHE A 449 -27.54 -22.90 -16.43
C PHE A 449 -27.49 -21.95 -15.23
N ILE A 450 -27.81 -20.67 -15.40
CA ILE A 450 -27.67 -19.65 -14.36
C ILE A 450 -28.92 -19.52 -13.48
N GLY A 451 -30.05 -20.11 -13.90
CA GLY A 451 -31.33 -20.07 -13.18
C GLY A 451 -31.27 -20.71 -11.79
N GLU A 452 -32.21 -20.31 -10.92
CA GLU A 452 -32.26 -20.74 -9.51
C GLU A 452 -32.32 -22.28 -9.37
N ASP A 453 -33.07 -22.93 -10.27
CA ASP A 453 -33.24 -24.39 -10.31
C ASP A 453 -32.05 -25.16 -10.89
N SER A 454 -30.98 -24.47 -11.29
CA SER A 454 -29.80 -25.11 -11.87
C SER A 454 -29.19 -26.15 -10.92
N PRO A 455 -28.96 -27.39 -11.37
CA PRO A 455 -28.41 -28.45 -10.54
C PRO A 455 -26.89 -28.32 -10.33
N TYR A 456 -26.26 -27.24 -10.83
CA TYR A 456 -24.81 -27.06 -10.79
C TYR A 456 -24.34 -26.11 -9.70
N PHE A 457 -25.25 -25.32 -9.12
CA PHE A 457 -24.94 -24.40 -8.03
C PHE A 457 -25.32 -25.03 -6.69
N ILE A 458 -24.33 -25.19 -5.82
CA ILE A 458 -24.50 -25.67 -4.44
C ILE A 458 -24.14 -24.50 -3.53
N ASN A 459 -25.09 -24.01 -2.73
CA ASN A 459 -24.93 -22.79 -1.93
C ASN A 459 -24.42 -21.60 -2.77
N GLU A 460 -25.01 -21.38 -3.95
CA GLU A 460 -24.64 -20.31 -4.89
C GLU A 460 -23.22 -20.41 -5.48
N VAL A 461 -22.57 -21.57 -5.37
CA VAL A 461 -21.23 -21.82 -5.92
C VAL A 461 -21.26 -22.96 -6.93
N LEU A 462 -20.67 -22.72 -8.10
CA LEU A 462 -20.29 -23.72 -9.08
C LEU A 462 -18.91 -24.26 -8.74
N HIS A 463 -18.82 -25.56 -8.51
CA HIS A 463 -17.56 -26.25 -8.23
C HIS A 463 -17.08 -27.01 -9.47
N LEU A 464 -15.96 -26.56 -10.06
CA LEU A 464 -15.34 -27.18 -11.22
C LEU A 464 -14.07 -27.94 -10.81
N ARG A 465 -13.83 -29.06 -11.49
CA ARG A 465 -12.60 -29.86 -11.38
C ARG A 465 -12.04 -30.14 -12.76
N ALA A 466 -10.77 -29.80 -12.97
CA ALA A 466 -10.02 -30.16 -14.16
C ALA A 466 -8.92 -31.15 -13.76
N GLU A 467 -8.95 -32.36 -14.32
CA GLU A 467 -7.90 -33.36 -14.15
C GLU A 467 -7.07 -33.40 -15.43
N LEU A 468 -5.77 -33.23 -15.29
CA LEU A 468 -4.83 -33.19 -16.40
C LEU A 468 -3.75 -34.23 -16.17
N SER A 469 -3.41 -35.00 -17.20
CA SER A 469 -2.34 -35.99 -17.11
C SER A 469 -1.49 -36.01 -18.37
N ILE A 470 -0.19 -36.21 -18.18
CA ILE A 470 0.77 -36.48 -19.25
C ILE A 470 1.01 -37.97 -19.22
N ARG A 471 0.44 -38.70 -20.18
CA ARG A 471 0.78 -40.10 -20.39
C ARG A 471 1.95 -40.15 -21.36
N LEU A 472 3.09 -40.64 -20.87
CA LEU A 472 4.29 -40.89 -21.66
C LEU A 472 4.06 -42.01 -22.67
#